data_AF-A0A6I0EGU3-F1
#
_entry.id   AF-A0A6I0EGU3-F1
#
_cell.length_a   1.000
_cell.length_b   1.000
_cell.length_c   1.000
_cell.angle_alpha   90.00
_cell.angle_beta   90.00
_cell.angle_gamma   90.00
#
_symmetry.space_group_name_H-M   'P 1'
#
loop_
_entity.id
_entity.type
_entity.pdbx_description
1 polymer ?
#
loop_
_entity_poly.entity_id
_entity_poly.type
_entity_poly.pdbx_seq_one_letter_code
_entity_poly.pdbx_strand_id
1 'polypeptide(L)'
;MNPAAGEQGSSNAPESGEPLRGSTDVRTSGSHGPECAAPEGPGSSGAPVVGAGGTIWARDYSLSDAKTWLVRRPKLLGLVAVYVVYFLLLDAPLWRGPGPYNDHTSPRYGQTCPATFFGNRIIVYEDNLNIGEAVAWWRGTFELPFRRLDTALFEGRILNAYPPMMTLIAAAVVPFCAEGVPQVLLAVLLGLPLPGLAYGVMLKRTRRVWMAVVLALALVCGTSVLPVLRWALRSSQVYHVNHVL
;
A
#
# COMPACT_ATOMS: atom_id res chain seq x y z
N MET A 1 -16.97 34.81 -49.00
CA MET A 1 -17.38 33.99 -50.15
C MET A 1 -17.20 32.53 -49.77
N ASN A 2 -18.33 31.82 -49.69
CA ASN A 2 -18.51 30.35 -49.71
C ASN A 2 -18.02 29.49 -48.52
N PRO A 3 -18.71 28.37 -48.21
CA PRO A 3 -19.83 28.38 -47.23
C PRO A 3 -19.85 27.12 -46.34
N ALA A 4 -21.01 26.90 -45.69
CA ALA A 4 -21.58 25.61 -45.27
C ALA A 4 -21.40 25.20 -43.80
N ALA A 5 -22.37 25.65 -43.02
CA ALA A 5 -22.94 24.92 -41.90
C ALA A 5 -23.54 23.59 -42.41
N GLY A 6 -23.21 22.49 -41.73
CA GLY A 6 -23.82 21.19 -41.92
C GLY A 6 -24.66 20.84 -40.71
N GLU A 7 -25.98 21.01 -40.82
CA GLU A 7 -26.99 20.35 -39.99
C GLU A 7 -27.10 18.87 -40.40
N GLN A 8 -27.00 17.96 -39.43
CA GLN A 8 -27.61 16.62 -39.44
C GLN A 8 -28.08 16.39 -37.99
N GLY A 9 -29.38 16.31 -37.69
CA GLY A 9 -30.32 15.29 -38.17
C GLY A 9 -30.21 14.08 -37.22
N SER A 10 -30.88 14.11 -36.06
CA SER A 10 -32.23 13.58 -35.81
C SER A 10 -32.32 12.04 -35.76
N SER A 11 -33.11 11.60 -34.78
CA SER A 11 -33.71 10.27 -34.55
C SER A 11 -32.76 9.09 -34.32
N ASN A 12 -32.73 8.61 -33.07
CA ASN A 12 -33.20 7.25 -32.76
C ASN A 12 -33.27 7.06 -31.23
N ALA A 13 -34.49 7.12 -30.72
CA ALA A 13 -34.88 6.50 -29.46
C ALA A 13 -35.61 5.20 -29.81
N PRO A 14 -35.26 4.08 -29.15
CA PRO A 14 -36.20 2.99 -28.98
C PRO A 14 -36.53 2.76 -27.50
N GLU A 15 -37.83 2.87 -27.25
CA GLU A 15 -38.63 1.87 -26.53
C GLU A 15 -38.28 1.54 -25.08
N SER A 16 -39.11 2.14 -24.22
CA SER A 16 -39.69 1.56 -23.02
C SER A 16 -39.98 0.05 -23.14
N GLY A 17 -39.35 -0.75 -22.28
CA GLY A 17 -39.64 -2.17 -22.07
C GLY A 17 -39.65 -2.51 -20.57
N GLU A 18 -40.87 -2.62 -20.05
CA GLU A 18 -41.37 -3.39 -18.90
C GLU A 18 -40.75 -3.30 -17.47
N PRO A 19 -41.60 -3.09 -16.44
CA PRO A 19 -41.23 -3.24 -15.03
C PRO A 19 -41.44 -4.69 -14.57
N LEU A 20 -40.34 -5.40 -14.29
CA LEU A 20 -40.42 -6.68 -13.59
C LEU A 20 -40.72 -6.48 -12.11
N ARG A 21 -42.01 -6.65 -11.78
CA ARG A 21 -42.50 -7.10 -10.47
C ARG A 21 -41.85 -8.44 -10.11
N GLY A 22 -41.19 -8.48 -8.96
CA GLY A 22 -40.78 -9.72 -8.28
C GLY A 22 -40.59 -9.44 -6.80
N SER A 23 -41.71 -9.36 -6.06
CA SER A 23 -42.03 -10.28 -4.97
C SER A 23 -40.99 -10.33 -3.86
N THR A 24 -41.23 -9.49 -2.86
CA THR A 24 -40.81 -9.66 -1.47
C THR A 24 -41.22 -11.03 -0.94
N ASP A 25 -40.25 -11.87 -0.62
CA ASP A 25 -40.41 -12.91 0.41
C ASP A 25 -39.34 -12.68 1.48
N VAL A 26 -39.76 -11.92 2.50
CA VAL A 26 -39.08 -11.78 3.79
C VAL A 26 -39.28 -13.10 4.52
N ARG A 27 -38.27 -13.98 4.45
CA ARG A 27 -38.21 -15.17 5.30
C ARG A 27 -37.40 -14.84 6.55
N THR A 28 -38.09 -14.33 7.55
CA THR A 28 -37.67 -14.39 8.96
C THR A 28 -37.64 -15.86 9.39
N SER A 29 -36.47 -16.39 9.71
CA SER A 29 -36.36 -17.63 10.49
C SER A 29 -34.98 -17.77 11.10
N GLY A 30 -34.92 -18.12 12.38
CA GLY A 30 -33.77 -18.80 12.95
C GLY A 30 -32.94 -18.00 13.95
N SER A 31 -33.57 -17.59 15.04
CA SER A 31 -32.90 -17.41 16.33
C SER A 31 -32.26 -18.73 16.78
N HIS A 32 -30.93 -18.78 16.86
CA HIS A 32 -30.22 -19.68 17.79
C HIS A 32 -28.94 -18.99 18.25
N GLY A 33 -28.94 -18.57 19.52
CA GLY A 33 -27.78 -17.99 20.17
C GLY A 33 -26.73 -19.04 20.49
N PRO A 34 -25.44 -18.66 20.54
CA PRO A 34 -24.46 -19.41 21.30
C PRO A 34 -24.56 -19.01 22.77
N GLU A 35 -24.84 -20.01 23.60
CA GLU A 35 -24.71 -19.98 25.05
C GLU A 35 -23.41 -19.30 25.48
N CYS A 36 -23.58 -18.32 26.38
CA CYS A 36 -22.51 -17.81 27.22
C CYS A 36 -22.07 -18.93 28.18
N ALA A 37 -21.04 -19.68 27.81
CA ALA A 37 -20.30 -20.51 28.76
C ALA A 37 -19.27 -19.63 29.47
N ALA A 38 -19.58 -19.26 30.71
CA ALA A 38 -18.65 -18.67 31.64
C ALA A 38 -17.56 -19.69 32.03
N PRO A 39 -16.26 -19.33 32.01
CA PRO A 39 -15.26 -20.08 32.73
C PRO A 39 -15.29 -19.67 34.21
N GLU A 40 -16.03 -20.44 35.02
CA GLU A 40 -15.78 -20.53 36.45
C GLU A 40 -14.50 -21.34 36.68
N GLY A 41 -13.50 -20.70 37.29
CA GLY A 41 -12.27 -21.35 37.69
C GLY A 41 -11.31 -20.43 38.46
N PRO A 42 -11.65 -20.03 39.71
CA PRO A 42 -10.69 -19.43 40.63
C PRO A 42 -9.74 -20.51 41.15
N GLY A 43 -8.60 -20.66 40.48
CA GLY A 43 -7.57 -21.64 40.80
C GLY A 43 -6.23 -20.99 41.13
N SER A 44 -5.94 -20.91 42.43
CA SER A 44 -4.63 -20.80 43.06
C SER A 44 -3.73 -19.62 42.67
N SER A 45 -3.75 -18.64 43.57
CA SER A 45 -2.60 -17.89 44.06
C SER A 45 -1.30 -18.72 44.12
N GLY A 46 -0.51 -18.65 43.05
CA GLY A 46 0.92 -18.89 43.07
C GLY A 46 1.63 -17.55 43.09
N ALA A 47 1.87 -17.00 44.27
CA ALA A 47 2.69 -15.82 44.43
C ALA A 47 4.06 -16.06 43.77
N PRO A 48 4.53 -15.21 42.83
CA PRO A 48 5.94 -15.23 42.49
C PRO A 48 6.67 -14.82 43.76
N VAL A 49 7.40 -15.78 44.33
CA VAL A 49 8.39 -15.52 45.37
C VAL A 49 9.29 -14.42 44.82
N VAL A 50 9.10 -13.22 45.35
CA VAL A 50 10.01 -12.08 45.20
C VAL A 50 11.27 -12.49 45.93
N GLY A 51 12.08 -13.30 45.26
CA GLY A 51 13.46 -13.55 45.62
C GLY A 51 14.20 -12.23 45.44
N ALA A 52 14.23 -11.44 46.51
CA ALA A 52 15.14 -10.34 46.69
C ALA A 52 16.57 -10.91 46.64
N GLY A 53 17.07 -10.98 45.42
CA GLY A 53 18.33 -11.62 45.06
C GLY A 53 18.56 -11.49 43.56
N GLY A 54 18.23 -10.31 43.02
CA GLY A 54 18.50 -9.95 41.64
C GLY A 54 20.01 -9.78 41.46
N THR A 55 20.77 -10.87 41.51
CA THR A 55 22.01 -10.96 40.76
C THR A 55 21.59 -10.75 39.32
N ILE A 56 21.84 -9.54 38.84
CA ILE A 56 21.83 -9.21 37.42
C ILE A 56 22.67 -10.30 36.79
N TRP A 57 22.00 -11.28 36.16
CA TRP A 57 22.66 -12.25 35.32
C TRP A 57 23.25 -11.42 34.19
N ALA A 58 24.50 -11.01 34.39
CA ALA A 58 25.36 -10.58 33.32
C ALA A 58 25.27 -11.72 32.33
N ARG A 59 24.47 -11.51 31.28
CA ARG A 59 24.38 -12.44 30.16
C ARG A 59 25.82 -12.60 29.73
N ASP A 60 26.40 -13.76 30.02
CA ASP A 60 27.71 -14.13 29.51
C ASP A 60 27.56 -14.08 27.99
N TYR A 61 27.92 -12.94 27.41
CA TYR A 61 28.08 -12.79 25.98
C TYR A 61 29.25 -13.70 25.63
N SER A 62 28.91 -14.97 25.43
CA SER A 62 29.84 -16.03 25.10
C SER A 62 30.72 -15.55 23.95
N LEU A 63 32.02 -15.77 24.05
CA LEU A 63 33.00 -15.46 22.99
C LEU A 63 32.59 -16.03 21.61
N SER A 64 31.69 -17.02 21.57
CA SER A 64 31.04 -17.51 20.34
C SER A 64 30.21 -16.43 19.62
N ASP A 65 29.54 -15.54 20.35
CA ASP A 65 28.73 -14.46 19.79
C ASP A 65 29.60 -13.37 19.17
N ALA A 66 30.74 -13.06 19.78
CA ALA A 66 31.70 -12.10 19.21
C ALA A 66 32.24 -12.58 17.85
N LYS A 67 32.51 -13.89 17.72
CA LYS A 67 33.04 -14.49 16.48
C LYS A 67 31.98 -14.51 15.37
N THR A 68 30.72 -14.79 15.70
CA THR A 68 29.63 -14.71 14.71
C THR A 68 29.37 -13.27 14.26
N TRP A 69 29.55 -12.30 15.16
CA TRP A 69 29.41 -10.89 14.84
C TRP A 69 30.45 -10.41 13.82
N LEU A 70 31.73 -10.76 14.01
CA LEU A 70 32.82 -10.42 13.09
C LEU A 70 32.58 -10.94 11.65
N VAL A 71 32.01 -12.15 11.52
CA VAL A 71 31.70 -12.75 10.21
C VAL A 71 30.51 -12.08 9.52
N ARG A 72 29.58 -11.48 10.28
CA ARG A 72 28.36 -10.84 9.74
C ARG A 72 28.57 -9.38 9.34
N ARG A 73 29.53 -8.67 9.96
CA ARG A 73 29.86 -7.26 9.64
C ARG A 73 29.96 -6.96 8.14
N PRO A 74 30.73 -7.71 7.33
CA PRO A 74 30.88 -7.36 5.92
C PRO A 74 29.57 -7.52 5.13
N LYS A 75 28.68 -8.45 5.53
CA LYS A 75 27.38 -8.65 4.88
C LYS A 75 26.43 -7.48 5.16
N LEU A 76 26.40 -7.01 6.41
CA LEU A 76 25.61 -5.84 6.79
C LEU A 76 26.13 -4.57 6.11
N LEU A 77 27.46 -4.38 6.07
CA LEU A 77 28.06 -3.25 5.36
C LEU A 77 27.72 -3.26 3.87
N GLY A 78 27.72 -4.45 3.23
CA GLY A 78 27.30 -4.58 1.83
C GLY A 78 25.84 -4.19 1.61
N LEU A 79 24.93 -4.63 2.50
CA LEU A 79 23.52 -4.25 2.45
C LEU A 79 23.34 -2.73 2.61
N VAL A 80 24.00 -2.13 3.60
CA VAL A 80 23.97 -0.68 3.84
C VAL A 80 24.48 0.07 2.60
N ALA A 81 25.58 -0.39 2.00
CA ALA A 81 26.12 0.22 0.79
C ALA A 81 25.11 0.20 -0.38
N VAL A 82 24.40 -0.92 -0.59
CA VAL A 82 23.35 -1.03 -1.61
C VAL A 82 22.25 0.00 -1.36
N TYR A 83 21.77 0.12 -0.12
CA TYR A 83 20.73 1.10 0.22
C TYR A 83 21.20 2.54 0.06
N VAL A 84 22.42 2.87 0.51
CA VAL A 84 22.97 4.23 0.36
C VAL A 84 23.02 4.62 -1.12
N VAL A 85 23.57 3.75 -1.99
CA VAL A 85 23.61 4.02 -3.43
C VAL A 85 22.20 4.11 -4.01
N TYR A 86 21.31 3.21 -3.62
CA TYR A 86 19.91 3.22 -4.07
C TYR A 86 19.20 4.55 -3.74
N PHE A 87 19.36 5.05 -2.51
CA PHE A 87 18.79 6.34 -2.10
C PHE A 87 19.44 7.53 -2.82
N LEU A 88 20.76 7.47 -3.09
CA LEU A 88 21.43 8.49 -3.90
C LEU A 88 20.91 8.51 -5.34
N LEU A 89 20.64 7.32 -5.92
CA LEU A 89 20.14 7.18 -7.30
C LEU A 89 18.67 7.53 -7.47
N LEU A 90 17.84 7.29 -6.47
CA LEU A 90 16.46 7.76 -6.46
C LEU A 90 16.37 9.28 -6.51
N ASP A 91 17.52 9.96 -6.32
CA ASP A 91 17.64 11.38 -6.15
C ASP A 91 16.96 11.74 -4.81
N ALA A 92 17.36 12.83 -4.17
CA ALA A 92 16.76 13.23 -2.90
C ALA A 92 15.43 14.02 -3.01
N PRO A 93 14.62 14.06 -4.11
CA PRO A 93 13.41 14.85 -4.10
C PRO A 93 12.27 14.22 -3.31
N LEU A 94 12.46 13.04 -2.66
CA LEU A 94 11.58 12.65 -1.54
C LEU A 94 11.49 13.74 -0.47
N TRP A 95 12.55 14.57 -0.33
CA TRP A 95 12.62 15.67 0.63
C TRP A 95 12.23 17.02 0.03
N ARG A 96 12.28 17.16 -1.30
CA ARG A 96 11.81 18.36 -1.98
C ARG A 96 10.32 18.15 -2.17
N GLY A 97 9.53 18.74 -1.28
CA GLY A 97 8.06 18.72 -1.36
C GLY A 97 7.58 18.98 -2.81
N PRO A 98 6.37 18.52 -3.15
CA PRO A 98 5.86 18.57 -4.51
C PRO A 98 6.15 19.96 -5.07
N GLY A 99 6.95 20.01 -6.14
CA GLY A 99 7.13 21.24 -6.89
C GLY A 99 5.75 21.79 -7.24
N PRO A 100 5.60 23.10 -7.47
CA PRO A 100 4.31 23.75 -7.71
C PRO A 100 3.66 23.16 -8.96
N TYR A 101 3.01 22.01 -8.80
CA TYR A 101 2.28 21.32 -9.84
C TYR A 101 0.89 21.89 -9.76
N ASN A 102 0.70 22.92 -10.58
CA ASN A 102 -0.55 23.60 -10.93
C ASN A 102 -1.75 23.12 -10.11
N ASP A 103 -2.14 23.97 -9.16
CA ASP A 103 -3.51 24.10 -8.68
C ASP A 103 -4.44 24.24 -9.89
N HIS A 104 -4.79 23.13 -10.52
CA HIS A 104 -6.08 23.02 -11.15
C HIS A 104 -7.06 22.87 -9.98
N THR A 105 -7.41 24.02 -9.42
CA THR A 105 -8.63 24.23 -8.65
C THR A 105 -9.77 23.58 -9.41
N SER A 106 -10.06 22.32 -9.10
CA SER A 106 -11.28 21.65 -9.55
C SER A 106 -12.39 22.30 -8.72
N PRO A 107 -13.26 23.13 -9.29
CA PRO A 107 -14.10 24.05 -8.51
C PRO A 107 -15.34 23.36 -7.92
N ARG A 108 -15.30 22.05 -7.64
CA ARG A 108 -16.53 21.28 -7.34
C ARG A 108 -16.75 20.77 -5.93
N TYR A 109 -15.80 20.90 -4.99
CA TYR A 109 -16.10 20.57 -3.59
C TYR A 109 -15.49 21.60 -2.65
N GLY A 110 -16.35 22.46 -2.09
CA GLY A 110 -16.03 23.50 -1.11
C GLY A 110 -15.71 22.94 0.29
N GLN A 111 -14.88 21.90 0.37
CA GLN A 111 -14.28 21.44 1.61
C GLN A 111 -12.76 21.49 1.45
N THR A 112 -12.18 22.59 1.91
CA THR A 112 -10.74 22.67 2.17
C THR A 112 -10.44 21.79 3.37
N CYS A 113 -10.07 20.53 3.13
CA CYS A 113 -9.36 19.76 4.15
C CYS A 113 -8.02 20.47 4.40
N PRO A 114 -7.64 20.74 5.66
CA PRO A 114 -6.34 21.34 5.97
C PRO A 114 -5.24 20.31 5.67
N ALA A 115 -4.79 20.24 4.42
CA ALA A 115 -3.65 19.47 4.01
C ALA A 115 -2.37 20.24 4.41
N THR A 116 -1.89 20.00 5.62
CA THR A 116 -0.53 20.37 6.06
C THR A 116 -0.10 19.28 7.05
N PHE A 117 1.01 18.56 6.86
CA PHE A 117 2.37 19.03 6.71
C PHE A 117 3.23 18.01 5.94
N PHE A 118 4.24 18.49 5.19
CA PHE A 118 5.29 17.74 4.48
C PHE A 118 4.92 17.02 3.19
N GLY A 119 4.57 17.76 2.12
CA GLY A 119 4.64 17.23 0.74
C GLY A 119 3.98 15.87 0.50
N ASN A 120 3.02 15.54 1.35
CA ASN A 120 2.30 14.28 1.50
C ASN A 120 0.87 14.60 1.09
N ARG A 121 0.53 14.41 -0.19
CA ARG A 121 -0.87 14.42 -0.57
C ARG A 121 -1.49 13.21 0.13
N ILE A 122 -2.30 13.45 1.16
CA ILE A 122 -3.18 12.42 1.69
C ILE A 122 -4.10 12.11 0.52
N ILE A 123 -3.94 10.93 -0.07
CA ILE A 123 -4.83 10.49 -1.11
C ILE A 123 -6.16 10.23 -0.42
N VAL A 124 -7.08 11.17 -0.59
CA VAL A 124 -8.48 10.95 -0.24
C VAL A 124 -8.91 9.72 -1.03
N TYR A 125 -9.63 8.81 -0.37
CA TYR A 125 -10.15 7.54 -0.92
C TYR A 125 -10.82 7.69 -2.29
N GLU A 126 -11.27 8.90 -2.62
CA GLU A 126 -11.80 9.25 -3.92
C GLU A 126 -10.71 9.18 -5.01
N ASP A 127 -9.53 9.77 -4.83
CA ASP A 127 -8.54 9.98 -5.90
C ASP A 127 -7.87 8.69 -6.42
N ASN A 128 -7.82 7.61 -5.63
CA ASN A 128 -7.17 6.36 -6.02
C ASN A 128 -8.06 5.15 -5.70
N LEU A 129 -8.47 4.44 -6.74
CA LEU A 129 -9.37 3.28 -6.67
C LEU A 129 -8.86 2.18 -5.73
N ASN A 130 -7.55 1.88 -5.74
CA ASN A 130 -7.00 0.82 -4.89
C ASN A 130 -7.03 1.22 -3.39
N ILE A 131 -6.82 2.50 -3.09
CA ILE A 131 -6.88 3.01 -1.71
C ILE A 131 -8.34 3.08 -1.25
N GLY A 132 -9.25 3.57 -2.12
CA GLY A 132 -10.68 3.57 -1.84
C GLY A 132 -11.21 2.16 -1.57
N GLU A 133 -10.83 1.19 -2.39
CA GLU A 133 -11.19 -0.22 -2.21
C GLU A 133 -10.61 -0.80 -0.90
N ALA A 134 -9.35 -0.51 -0.58
CA ALA A 134 -8.71 -0.96 0.65
C ALA A 134 -9.41 -0.42 1.90
N VAL A 135 -9.80 0.86 1.88
CA VAL A 135 -10.58 1.48 2.96
C VAL A 135 -11.98 0.86 3.05
N ALA A 136 -12.60 0.58 1.90
CA ALA A 136 -13.90 -0.07 1.85
C ALA A 136 -13.82 -1.47 2.50
N TRP A 137 -12.82 -2.28 2.15
CA TRP A 137 -12.59 -3.59 2.76
C TRP A 137 -12.37 -3.49 4.27
N TRP A 138 -11.57 -2.52 4.73
CA TRP A 138 -11.35 -2.29 6.15
C TRP A 138 -12.63 -1.92 6.90
N ARG A 139 -13.55 -1.19 6.24
CA ARG A 139 -14.88 -0.85 6.77
C ARG A 139 -15.90 -1.98 6.63
N GLY A 140 -15.52 -3.12 6.04
CA GLY A 140 -16.42 -4.24 5.75
C GLY A 140 -17.35 -4.01 4.55
N THR A 141 -17.19 -2.89 3.85
CA THR A 141 -17.94 -2.57 2.63
C THR A 141 -17.12 -3.03 1.43
N PHE A 142 -17.48 -4.15 0.80
CA PHE A 142 -16.77 -4.66 -0.39
C PHE A 142 -17.19 -3.96 -1.69
N GLU A 143 -17.50 -2.67 -1.61
CA GLU A 143 -17.99 -1.87 -2.74
C GLU A 143 -17.38 -0.47 -2.71
N LEU A 144 -17.12 0.08 -3.90
CA LEU A 144 -16.67 1.45 -4.06
C LEU A 144 -17.88 2.40 -4.05
N PRO A 145 -17.74 3.59 -3.42
CA PRO A 145 -18.85 4.54 -3.33
C PRO A 145 -19.20 5.22 -4.65
N PHE A 146 -18.27 5.25 -5.62
CA PHE A 146 -18.44 5.97 -6.87
C PHE A 146 -17.88 5.18 -8.06
N ARG A 147 -18.58 5.25 -9.19
CA ARG A 147 -18.15 4.65 -10.46
C ARG A 147 -17.07 5.51 -11.12
N ARG A 148 -16.00 4.88 -11.59
CA ARG A 148 -14.93 5.51 -12.39
C ARG A 148 -14.65 4.71 -13.66
N LEU A 149 -13.81 5.27 -14.54
CA LEU A 149 -13.44 4.62 -15.82
C LEU A 149 -12.91 3.20 -15.60
N ASP A 150 -12.13 3.00 -14.53
CA ASP A 150 -11.48 1.72 -14.24
C ASP A 150 -12.23 0.88 -13.18
N THR A 151 -13.55 1.09 -13.05
CA THR A 151 -14.41 0.26 -12.19
C THR A 151 -15.25 -0.70 -13.01
N ALA A 152 -15.42 -1.91 -12.50
CA ALA A 152 -16.36 -2.90 -13.03
C ALA A 152 -17.67 -2.84 -12.24
N LEU A 153 -18.80 -2.93 -12.94
CA LEU A 153 -20.10 -3.14 -12.31
C LEU A 153 -20.41 -4.63 -12.33
N PHE A 154 -20.51 -5.26 -11.16
CA PHE A 154 -20.80 -6.69 -11.04
C PHE A 154 -21.91 -6.87 -10.00
N GLU A 155 -23.04 -7.48 -10.40
CA GLU A 155 -24.19 -7.70 -9.52
C GLU A 155 -24.70 -6.44 -8.80
N GLY A 156 -24.68 -5.30 -9.50
CA GLY A 156 -25.09 -4.01 -8.95
C GLY A 156 -24.06 -3.35 -8.01
N ARG A 157 -22.91 -3.99 -7.77
CA ARG A 157 -21.81 -3.46 -6.96
C ARG A 157 -20.73 -2.86 -7.85
N ILE A 158 -20.12 -1.77 -7.37
CA ILE A 158 -19.02 -1.09 -8.05
C ILE A 158 -17.72 -1.66 -7.47
N LEU A 159 -16.95 -2.37 -8.29
CA LEU A 159 -15.70 -3.02 -7.92
C LEU A 159 -14.53 -2.41 -8.69
N ASN A 160 -13.32 -2.54 -8.14
CA ASN A 160 -12.11 -2.19 -8.85
C ASN A 160 -11.84 -3.23 -9.95
N ALA A 161 -11.51 -2.79 -11.18
CA ALA A 161 -11.24 -3.72 -12.28
C ALA A 161 -9.78 -4.26 -12.27
N TYR A 162 -8.88 -3.64 -11.50
CA TYR A 162 -7.48 -4.01 -11.44
C TYR A 162 -7.19 -5.16 -10.46
N PRO A 163 -6.07 -5.88 -10.66
CA PRO A 163 -5.59 -6.85 -9.68
C PRO A 163 -5.43 -6.23 -8.29
N PRO A 164 -5.85 -6.92 -7.22
CA PRO A 164 -5.96 -6.34 -5.88
C PRO A 164 -4.63 -6.19 -5.15
N MET A 165 -3.47 -6.30 -5.83
CA MET A 165 -2.17 -6.29 -5.15
C MET A 165 -1.95 -4.99 -4.37
N MET A 166 -2.17 -3.84 -5.01
CA MET A 166 -2.04 -2.55 -4.32
C MET A 166 -3.14 -2.32 -3.30
N THR A 167 -4.35 -2.85 -3.53
CA THR A 167 -5.45 -2.84 -2.56
C THR A 167 -5.07 -3.61 -1.30
N LEU A 168 -4.44 -4.78 -1.42
CA LEU A 168 -3.98 -5.58 -0.29
C LEU A 168 -2.88 -4.88 0.50
N ILE A 169 -1.90 -4.30 -0.19
CA ILE A 169 -0.83 -3.53 0.47
C ILE A 169 -1.42 -2.31 1.18
N ALA A 170 -2.32 -1.58 0.53
CA ALA A 170 -3.00 -0.45 1.14
C ALA A 170 -3.83 -0.90 2.34
N ALA A 171 -4.58 -1.99 2.25
CA ALA A 171 -5.42 -2.51 3.34
C ALA A 171 -4.59 -2.90 4.57
N ALA A 172 -3.37 -3.41 4.39
CA ALA A 172 -2.44 -3.68 5.48
C ALA A 172 -1.97 -2.41 6.21
N VAL A 173 -2.00 -1.26 5.52
CA VAL A 173 -1.52 0.03 6.04
C VAL A 173 -2.64 0.92 6.56
N VAL A 174 -3.86 0.80 6.01
CA VAL A 174 -5.07 1.54 6.41
C VAL A 174 -5.27 1.61 7.94
N PRO A 175 -5.17 0.54 8.74
CA PRO A 175 -5.37 0.63 10.20
C PRO A 175 -4.40 1.59 10.91
N PHE A 176 -3.25 1.85 10.30
CA PHE A 176 -2.22 2.73 10.87
C PHE A 176 -2.34 4.18 10.37
N CYS A 177 -3.26 4.46 9.44
CA CYS A 177 -3.38 5.77 8.79
C CYS A 177 -4.84 6.23 8.80
N ALA A 178 -5.25 6.92 9.87
CA ALA A 178 -6.63 7.36 10.08
C ALA A 178 -7.17 8.28 8.96
N GLU A 179 -6.32 9.10 8.36
CA GLU A 179 -6.71 10.12 7.37
C GLU A 179 -6.56 9.65 5.90
N GLY A 180 -5.97 8.47 5.68
CA GLY A 180 -5.66 7.96 4.34
C GLY A 180 -4.22 7.47 4.23
N VAL A 181 -3.93 6.62 3.24
CA VAL A 181 -2.62 5.97 3.12
C VAL A 181 -1.63 6.91 2.41
N PRO A 182 -0.48 7.28 3.04
CA PRO A 182 0.52 8.09 2.37
C PRO A 182 1.10 7.34 1.17
N GLN A 183 1.08 7.94 -0.01
CA GLN A 183 1.61 7.29 -1.21
C GLN A 183 3.10 6.97 -1.10
N VAL A 184 3.86 7.86 -0.46
CA VAL A 184 5.28 7.64 -0.19
C VAL A 184 5.48 6.37 0.62
N LEU A 185 4.59 6.08 1.57
CA LEU A 185 4.66 4.85 2.36
C LEU A 185 4.44 3.61 1.47
N LEU A 186 3.47 3.63 0.56
CA LEU A 186 3.26 2.52 -0.39
C LEU A 186 4.47 2.34 -1.32
N ALA A 187 5.00 3.44 -1.87
CA ALA A 187 6.17 3.43 -2.74
C ALA A 187 7.41 2.90 -2.02
N VAL A 188 7.61 3.29 -0.75
CA VAL A 188 8.69 2.78 0.10
C VAL A 188 8.50 1.31 0.44
N LEU A 189 7.30 0.88 0.83
CA LEU A 189 7.01 -0.52 1.14
C LEU A 189 7.26 -1.45 -0.04
N LEU A 190 6.98 -0.98 -1.26
CA LEU A 190 7.20 -1.75 -2.48
C LEU A 190 8.65 -1.66 -2.99
N GLY A 191 9.23 -0.47 -3.00
CA GLY A 191 10.55 -0.20 -3.55
C GLY A 191 11.71 -0.63 -2.65
N LEU A 192 11.58 -0.42 -1.33
CA LEU A 192 12.66 -0.64 -0.37
C LEU A 192 13.06 -2.13 -0.21
N PRO A 193 12.15 -3.11 -0.25
CA PRO A 193 12.56 -4.51 -0.17
C PRO A 193 13.36 -4.98 -1.38
N LEU A 194 13.16 -4.39 -2.57
CA LEU A 194 13.75 -4.88 -3.82
C LEU A 194 15.28 -4.87 -3.82
N PRO A 195 16.00 -3.78 -3.46
CA PRO A 195 17.45 -3.79 -3.35
C PRO A 195 17.98 -4.79 -2.30
N GLY A 196 17.27 -4.91 -1.17
CA GLY A 196 17.64 -5.85 -0.10
C GLY A 196 17.50 -7.31 -0.53
N LEU A 197 16.41 -7.65 -1.21
CA LEU A 197 16.19 -8.98 -1.79
C LEU A 197 17.19 -9.30 -2.90
N ALA A 198 17.43 -8.35 -3.82
CA ALA A 198 18.44 -8.48 -4.86
C ALA A 198 19.82 -8.77 -4.26
N TYR A 199 20.23 -8.01 -3.24
CA TYR A 199 21.46 -8.24 -2.51
C TYR A 199 21.49 -9.60 -1.82
N GLY A 200 20.43 -9.98 -1.11
CA GLY A 200 20.33 -11.27 -0.43
C GLY A 200 20.47 -12.46 -1.37
N VAL A 201 19.80 -12.41 -2.52
CA VAL A 201 19.88 -13.44 -3.57
C VAL A 201 21.29 -13.49 -4.17
N MET A 202 21.88 -12.36 -4.52
CA MET A 202 23.23 -12.31 -5.09
C MET A 202 24.30 -12.73 -4.08
N LEU A 203 24.15 -12.40 -2.80
CA LEU A 203 25.04 -12.83 -1.74
C LEU A 203 24.97 -14.35 -1.52
N LYS A 204 23.77 -14.93 -1.57
CA LYS A 204 23.56 -16.39 -1.50
C LYS A 204 24.26 -17.09 -2.67
N ARG A 205 24.20 -16.50 -3.88
CA ARG A 205 24.76 -17.07 -5.11
C ARG A 205 26.28 -16.92 -5.22
N THR A 206 26.82 -15.73 -4.99
CA THR A 206 28.24 -15.42 -5.20
C THR A 206 29.13 -15.74 -4.00
N ARG A 207 28.56 -15.79 -2.79
CA ARG A 207 29.28 -15.90 -1.50
C ARG A 207 30.32 -14.79 -1.24
N ARG A 208 30.46 -13.82 -2.14
CA ARG A 208 31.41 -12.70 -2.08
C ARG A 208 30.65 -11.39 -1.97
N VAL A 209 30.86 -10.65 -0.89
CA VAL A 209 30.10 -9.43 -0.55
C VAL A 209 30.18 -8.38 -1.66
N TRP A 210 31.37 -8.04 -2.14
CA TRP A 210 31.55 -6.99 -3.14
C TRP A 210 30.88 -7.34 -4.47
N MET A 211 30.96 -8.60 -4.93
CA MET A 211 30.25 -9.05 -6.14
C MET A 211 28.74 -8.97 -5.96
N ALA A 212 28.24 -9.35 -4.78
CA ALA A 212 26.82 -9.26 -4.47
C ALA A 212 26.31 -7.81 -4.51
N VAL A 213 27.09 -6.86 -3.98
CA VAL A 213 26.78 -5.42 -4.06
C VAL A 213 26.72 -4.96 -5.52
N VAL A 214 27.77 -5.24 -6.31
CA VAL A 214 27.84 -4.80 -7.72
C VAL A 214 26.69 -5.40 -8.54
N LEU A 215 26.41 -6.69 -8.40
CA LEU A 215 25.32 -7.35 -9.12
C LEU A 215 23.94 -6.88 -8.68
N ALA A 216 23.74 -6.65 -7.38
CA ALA A 216 22.47 -6.12 -6.87
C ALA A 216 22.23 -4.70 -7.41
N LEU A 217 23.24 -3.83 -7.40
CA LEU A 217 23.15 -2.50 -7.97
C LEU A 217 22.92 -2.55 -9.49
N ALA A 218 23.66 -3.39 -10.22
CA ALA A 218 23.45 -3.57 -11.65
C ALA A 218 22.03 -4.05 -11.97
N LEU A 219 21.48 -4.96 -11.17
CA LEU A 219 20.09 -5.43 -11.32
C LEU A 219 19.09 -4.30 -11.04
N VAL A 220 19.25 -3.59 -9.92
CA VAL A 220 18.32 -2.50 -9.55
C VAL A 220 18.39 -1.35 -10.56
N CYS A 221 19.58 -0.96 -10.99
CA CYS A 221 19.77 0.10 -12.00
C CYS A 221 19.36 -0.34 -13.41
N GLY A 222 19.50 -1.62 -13.74
CA GLY A 222 19.15 -2.17 -15.05
C GLY A 222 17.67 -2.50 -15.23
N THR A 223 16.88 -2.45 -14.14
CA THR A 223 15.43 -2.70 -14.20
C THR A 223 14.64 -1.40 -14.34
N SER A 224 13.44 -1.51 -14.90
CA SER A 224 12.46 -0.41 -15.00
C SER A 224 11.90 0.03 -13.64
N VAL A 225 12.24 -0.66 -12.54
CA VAL A 225 11.77 -0.34 -11.19
C VAL A 225 12.18 1.08 -10.79
N LEU A 226 13.42 1.47 -11.05
CA LEU A 226 13.96 2.78 -10.66
C LEU A 226 13.25 3.95 -11.35
N PRO A 227 13.09 3.99 -12.69
CA PRO A 227 12.35 5.06 -13.35
C PRO A 227 10.86 5.06 -12.96
N VAL A 228 10.24 3.90 -12.78
CA VAL A 228 8.82 3.80 -12.39
C VAL A 228 8.61 4.29 -10.97
N LEU A 229 9.49 3.93 -10.03
CA LEU A 229 9.43 4.43 -8.66
C LEU A 229 9.70 5.93 -8.62
N ARG A 230 10.69 6.43 -9.37
CA ARG A 230 10.97 7.86 -9.47
C ARG A 230 9.78 8.63 -10.05
N TRP A 231 9.10 8.04 -11.04
CA TRP A 231 7.91 8.63 -11.62
C TRP A 231 6.74 8.61 -10.64
N ALA A 232 6.45 7.47 -10.00
CA ALA A 232 5.39 7.32 -9.00
C ALA A 232 5.56 8.26 -7.81
N LEU A 233 6.80 8.47 -7.35
CA LEU A 233 7.14 9.42 -6.30
C LEU A 233 6.95 10.88 -6.74
N ARG A 234 7.09 11.19 -8.04
CA ARG A 234 6.94 12.57 -8.57
C ARG A 234 5.51 12.91 -8.99
N SER A 235 4.84 12.00 -9.68
CA SER A 235 3.51 12.23 -10.25
C SER A 235 2.39 12.11 -9.23
N SER A 236 2.67 11.54 -8.05
CA SER A 236 1.66 11.14 -7.08
C SER A 236 0.58 10.22 -7.70
N GLN A 237 0.91 9.47 -8.76
CA GLN A 237 0.01 8.53 -9.41
C GLN A 237 0.54 7.11 -9.28
N VAL A 238 -0.07 6.33 -8.39
CA VAL A 238 0.26 4.90 -8.19
C VAL A 238 -0.17 4.04 -9.38
N TYR A 239 -1.04 4.58 -10.24
CA TYR A 239 -1.54 3.93 -11.45
C TYR A 239 -0.42 3.29 -12.29
N HIS A 240 0.70 3.98 -12.48
CA HIS A 240 1.79 3.46 -13.30
C HIS A 240 2.57 2.33 -12.65
N VAL A 241 2.52 2.21 -11.32
CA VAL A 241 3.10 1.06 -10.62
C VAL A 241 2.27 -0.19 -10.91
N ASN A 242 0.93 -0.07 -10.92
CA ASN A 242 0.02 -1.15 -11.30
C ASN A 242 0.18 -1.63 -12.73
N HIS A 243 0.62 -0.75 -13.65
CA HIS A 243 0.79 -1.12 -15.06
C HIS A 243 2.14 -1.77 -15.38
N VAL A 244 3.11 -1.68 -14.48
CA VAL A 244 4.47 -2.20 -14.72
C VAL A 244 4.72 -3.51 -13.97
N LEU A 245 4.04 -3.72 -12.84
CA LEU A 245 4.02 -5.00 -12.13
C LEU A 245 3.01 -5.95 -12.77
#